data_AF-A0A1H7M7Z6-F1
#
_entry.id   AF-A0A1H7M7Z6-F1
#
_cell.length_a   1.000
_cell.length_b   1.000
_cell.length_c   1.000
_cell.angle_alpha   90.00
_cell.angle_beta   90.00
_cell.angle_gamma   90.00
#
_symmetry.space_group_name_H-M   'P 1'
#
loop_
_entity.id
_entity.type
_entity.pdbx_description
1 polymer ?
#
loop_
_entity_poly.entity_id
_entity_poly.type
_entity_poly.pdbx_seq_one_letter_code
_entity_poly.pdbx_strand_id
1 'polypeptide(L)'
;MGSIPSIIKKESLKIIEMKTLLIAALLGTSLVSAQANGSTLSNKLSATATVANTKTNTNYEEELKQKIEVQLYNLEMLQSQFKTAQQAIRNSKGNHTEIDKDYEYFYGLLNNDTNNGKTNAESEKAVQRLKKEYARKHKNRAAAELKEQKALANNMQRELQEHARQLKYLKAKCKKQLNEESTPSLEKLAGKIEESQKMLLESNSKNEKAAIYYAGKLQEAKKISL
;
A
#
# COMPACT_ATOMS: atom_id res chain seq x y z
N MET A 1 49.01 -18.50 -26.21
CA MET A 1 49.10 -17.41 -25.19
C MET A 1 47.88 -16.54 -25.34
N GLY A 2 46.98 -16.31 -24.39
CA GLY A 2 46.78 -16.86 -23.05
C GLY A 2 45.30 -16.63 -22.74
N SER A 3 44.61 -17.68 -22.30
CA SER A 3 43.18 -17.69 -22.00
C SER A 3 42.93 -16.94 -20.69
N ILE A 4 42.11 -15.89 -20.71
CA ILE A 4 41.73 -15.12 -19.53
C ILE A 4 40.46 -15.76 -18.92
N PRO A 5 40.38 -15.94 -17.58
CA PRO A 5 39.48 -16.91 -17.00
C PRO A 5 38.02 -16.44 -16.86
N SER A 6 37.14 -17.42 -17.07
CA SER A 6 35.68 -17.49 -16.95
C SER A 6 35.07 -17.08 -15.58
N ILE A 7 35.83 -16.42 -14.70
CA ILE A 7 35.42 -16.20 -13.30
C ILE A 7 34.64 -14.89 -13.09
N ILE A 8 34.84 -13.87 -13.94
CA ILE A 8 34.24 -12.53 -13.71
C ILE A 8 32.77 -12.46 -14.16
N LYS A 9 32.27 -13.41 -14.96
CA LYS A 9 30.86 -13.43 -15.40
C LYS A 9 29.87 -14.08 -14.43
N LYS A 10 30.36 -14.75 -13.37
CA LYS A 10 29.47 -15.44 -12.40
C LYS A 10 29.05 -14.58 -11.20
N GLU A 11 29.78 -13.51 -10.86
CA GLU A 11 29.42 -12.65 -9.72
C GLU A 11 28.40 -11.57 -10.08
N SER A 12 28.39 -11.11 -11.33
CA SER A 12 27.40 -10.12 -11.81
C SER A 12 26.00 -10.70 -12.02
N LEU A 13 25.85 -12.03 -12.14
CA LEU A 13 24.54 -12.68 -12.14
C LEU A 13 23.96 -12.90 -10.73
N LYS A 14 24.81 -13.14 -9.71
CA LYS A 14 24.33 -13.28 -8.32
C LYS A 14 23.81 -11.97 -7.72
N ILE A 15 24.35 -10.82 -8.13
CA ILE A 15 23.91 -9.50 -7.62
C ILE A 15 22.59 -9.05 -8.29
N ILE A 16 22.30 -9.53 -9.50
CA ILE A 16 21.05 -9.23 -10.21
C ILE A 16 19.89 -10.12 -9.70
N GLU A 17 20.17 -11.34 -9.23
CA GLU A 17 19.13 -12.21 -8.64
C GLU A 17 18.78 -11.89 -7.18
N MET A 18 19.57 -11.07 -6.47
CA MET A 18 19.26 -10.69 -5.07
C MET A 18 18.38 -9.44 -4.90
N LYS A 19 18.00 -8.75 -5.99
CA LYS A 19 17.15 -7.54 -5.92
C LYS A 19 15.66 -7.79 -6.18
N THR A 20 15.31 -9.02 -6.55
CA THR A 20 13.92 -9.42 -6.82
C THR A 20 13.27 -10.18 -5.66
N LEU A 21 13.97 -10.32 -4.52
CA LEU A 21 13.53 -11.14 -3.39
C LEU A 21 13.08 -10.38 -2.14
N LEU A 22 13.08 -9.04 -2.16
CA LEU A 22 12.63 -8.25 -1.01
C LEU A 22 11.16 -7.80 -1.08
N ILE A 23 10.49 -7.93 -2.22
CA ILE A 23 9.06 -7.59 -2.37
C ILE A 23 8.15 -8.81 -2.08
N ALA A 24 8.69 -10.02 -2.16
CA ALA A 24 7.97 -11.25 -1.77
C ALA A 24 7.92 -11.47 -0.24
N ALA A 25 8.86 -10.91 0.52
CA ALA A 25 8.91 -11.09 1.97
C ALA A 25 7.85 -10.26 2.75
N LEU A 26 7.34 -9.17 2.16
CA LEU A 26 6.29 -8.33 2.76
C LEU A 26 4.86 -8.70 2.32
N LEU A 27 4.73 -9.62 1.36
CA LEU A 27 3.44 -10.09 0.81
C LEU A 27 3.28 -11.62 0.90
N GLY A 28 4.21 -12.30 1.59
CA GLY A 28 4.38 -13.75 1.59
C GLY A 28 3.91 -14.48 2.85
N THR A 29 2.99 -13.92 3.65
CA THR A 29 2.38 -14.63 4.81
C THR A 29 0.86 -14.53 4.84
N SER A 30 0.19 -14.61 3.68
CA SER A 30 -1.28 -14.79 3.64
C SER A 30 -1.73 -16.17 3.14
N LEU A 31 -0.80 -17.09 2.90
CA LEU A 31 -1.09 -18.51 2.77
C LEU A 31 -0.40 -19.25 3.91
N VAL A 32 -1.20 -19.92 4.75
CA VAL A 32 -0.86 -20.65 5.98
C VAL A 32 -0.87 -19.80 7.27
N SER A 33 -2.05 -19.31 7.66
CA SER A 33 -2.40 -19.18 9.10
C SER A 33 -3.90 -19.28 9.37
N ALA A 34 -4.65 -20.03 8.54
CA ALA A 34 -5.98 -20.55 8.90
C ALA A 34 -5.89 -21.89 9.68
N GLN A 35 -4.68 -22.39 9.96
CA GLN A 35 -4.42 -23.55 10.80
C GLN A 35 -3.17 -23.31 11.65
N ALA A 36 -3.24 -22.39 12.63
CA ALA A 36 -2.24 -22.31 13.71
C ALA A 36 -2.70 -21.50 14.94
N ASN A 37 -3.72 -20.65 14.85
CA ASN A 37 -4.27 -19.93 16.01
C ASN A 37 -5.61 -20.50 16.51
N GLY A 38 -5.87 -21.78 16.22
CA GLY A 38 -6.99 -22.53 16.79
C GLY A 38 -6.69 -23.20 18.14
N SER A 39 -5.45 -23.14 18.66
CA SER A 39 -5.08 -23.90 19.87
C SER A 39 -5.12 -23.10 21.18
N THR A 40 -5.15 -21.77 21.16
CA THR A 40 -5.20 -20.98 22.41
C THR A 40 -6.60 -20.50 22.80
N LEU A 41 -7.57 -20.56 21.88
CA LEU A 41 -8.99 -20.34 22.22
C LEU A 41 -9.77 -21.64 22.43
N SER A 42 -9.29 -22.77 21.90
CA SER A 42 -9.93 -24.10 22.05
C SER A 42 -9.80 -24.66 23.47
N ASN A 43 -8.67 -24.44 24.16
CA ASN A 43 -8.47 -24.98 25.51
C ASN A 43 -9.31 -24.31 26.61
N LYS A 44 -9.98 -23.18 26.33
CA LYS A 44 -10.91 -22.55 27.28
C LYS A 44 -12.37 -22.98 27.08
N LEU A 45 -12.67 -23.78 26.05
CA LEU A 45 -14.02 -24.26 25.73
C LEU A 45 -14.22 -25.76 26.00
N SER A 46 -13.15 -26.53 26.27
CA SER A 46 -13.22 -28.00 26.38
C SER A 46 -13.44 -28.56 27.79
N ALA A 47 -13.67 -27.74 28.82
CA ALA A 47 -13.81 -28.23 30.19
C ALA A 47 -15.26 -28.47 30.68
N THR A 48 -16.29 -28.19 29.87
CA THR A 48 -17.68 -28.48 30.30
C THR A 48 -18.61 -28.60 29.09
N ALA A 49 -18.71 -29.80 28.50
CA ALA A 49 -19.86 -30.21 27.70
C ALA A 49 -19.83 -31.73 27.43
N THR A 50 -19.80 -32.53 28.49
CA THR A 50 -20.62 -33.74 28.46
C THR A 50 -22.03 -33.27 28.77
N VAL A 51 -22.97 -33.41 27.84
CA VAL A 51 -24.42 -33.65 28.03
C VAL A 51 -25.23 -33.17 26.82
N ALA A 52 -26.10 -34.08 26.39
CA ALA A 52 -27.33 -33.89 25.62
C ALA A 52 -27.24 -33.47 24.14
N ASN A 53 -27.41 -34.50 23.34
CA ASN A 53 -28.00 -34.50 22.00
C ASN A 53 -29.36 -33.76 21.99
N THR A 54 -29.37 -32.49 21.57
CA THR A 54 -30.57 -31.77 21.10
C THR A 54 -30.23 -30.98 19.84
N LYS A 55 -30.79 -31.41 18.71
CA LYS A 55 -30.86 -30.62 17.47
C LYS A 55 -31.65 -29.33 17.74
N THR A 56 -31.01 -28.16 17.69
CA THR A 56 -31.71 -26.86 17.74
C THR A 56 -31.06 -25.84 16.80
N ASN A 57 -31.89 -25.07 16.10
CA ASN A 57 -31.54 -23.98 15.16
C ASN A 57 -30.56 -22.92 15.71
N THR A 58 -30.33 -22.88 17.03
CA THR A 58 -29.48 -21.90 17.72
C THR A 58 -28.01 -21.93 17.29
N ASN A 59 -27.47 -23.08 16.87
CA ASN A 59 -26.07 -23.18 16.44
C ASN A 59 -25.81 -22.43 15.11
N TYR A 60 -26.79 -22.40 14.21
CA TYR A 60 -26.63 -21.79 12.89
C TYR A 60 -26.68 -20.25 12.90
N GLU A 61 -27.49 -19.65 13.76
CA GLU A 61 -27.57 -18.19 13.92
C GLU A 61 -26.26 -17.64 14.49
N GLU A 62 -25.73 -18.32 15.52
CA GLU A 62 -24.44 -18.01 16.13
C GLU A 62 -23.30 -18.12 15.10
N GLU A 63 -23.27 -19.20 14.31
CA GLU A 63 -22.28 -19.42 13.24
C GLU A 63 -22.32 -18.28 12.20
N LEU A 64 -23.52 -17.79 11.87
CA LEU A 64 -23.71 -16.72 10.90
C LEU A 64 -23.27 -15.36 11.46
N LYS A 65 -23.60 -15.06 12.71
CA LYS A 65 -23.13 -13.87 13.44
C LYS A 65 -21.59 -13.85 13.49
N GLN A 66 -20.97 -14.97 13.89
CA GLN A 66 -19.51 -15.12 13.90
C GLN A 66 -18.88 -14.92 12.51
N LYS A 67 -19.51 -15.46 11.45
CA LYS A 67 -19.03 -15.24 10.07
C LYS A 67 -19.06 -13.77 9.67
N ILE A 68 -20.10 -13.02 10.05
CA ILE A 68 -20.19 -11.58 9.78
C ILE A 68 -19.11 -10.82 10.56
N GLU A 69 -18.87 -11.17 11.82
CA GLU A 69 -17.83 -10.55 12.66
C GLU A 69 -16.43 -10.77 12.09
N VAL A 70 -16.11 -11.99 11.66
CA VAL A 70 -14.84 -12.30 10.99
C VAL A 70 -14.66 -11.46 9.72
N GLN A 71 -15.72 -11.28 8.94
CA GLN A 71 -15.69 -10.45 7.74
C GLN A 71 -15.43 -8.98 8.04
N LEU A 72 -16.07 -8.45 9.08
CA LEU A 72 -15.83 -7.09 9.56
C LEU A 72 -14.38 -6.90 10.00
N TYR A 73 -13.87 -7.81 10.83
CA TYR A 73 -12.49 -7.77 11.31
C TYR A 73 -11.47 -7.81 10.15
N ASN A 74 -11.67 -8.73 9.20
CA ASN A 74 -10.78 -8.86 8.05
C ASN A 74 -10.78 -7.59 7.19
N LEU A 75 -11.94 -6.95 7.02
CA LEU A 75 -12.07 -5.73 6.25
C LEU A 75 -11.40 -4.53 6.95
N GLU A 76 -11.53 -4.42 8.26
CA GLU A 76 -10.81 -3.41 9.06
C GLU A 76 -9.30 -3.59 8.98
N MET A 77 -8.83 -4.85 9.07
CA MET A 77 -7.42 -5.18 8.91
C MET A 77 -6.92 -4.80 7.50
N LEU A 78 -7.67 -5.13 6.46
CA LEU A 78 -7.36 -4.78 5.08
C LEU A 78 -7.23 -3.25 4.90
N GLN A 79 -8.14 -2.46 5.45
CA GLN A 79 -8.05 -0.99 5.42
C GLN A 79 -6.79 -0.48 6.13
N SER A 80 -6.46 -1.04 7.29
CA SER A 80 -5.27 -0.64 8.07
C SER A 80 -3.97 -0.95 7.33
N GLN A 81 -3.87 -2.15 6.76
CA GLN A 81 -2.73 -2.58 5.96
C GLN A 81 -2.57 -1.72 4.71
N PHE A 82 -3.67 -1.42 4.02
CA PHE A 82 -3.67 -0.52 2.87
C PHE A 82 -3.08 0.85 3.26
N LYS A 83 -3.62 1.51 4.29
CA LYS A 83 -3.12 2.82 4.75
C LYS A 83 -1.64 2.78 5.13
N THR A 84 -1.23 1.75 5.86
CA THR A 84 0.17 1.57 6.29
C THR A 84 1.11 1.41 5.08
N ALA A 85 0.72 0.58 4.10
CA ALA A 85 1.47 0.42 2.87
C ALA A 85 1.54 1.73 2.06
N GLN A 86 0.47 2.54 2.03
CA GLN A 86 0.50 3.85 1.37
C GLN A 86 1.50 4.81 2.02
N GLN A 87 1.57 4.83 3.35
CA GLN A 87 2.54 5.62 4.09
C GLN A 87 3.97 5.14 3.85
N ALA A 88 4.20 3.82 3.88
CA ALA A 88 5.50 3.24 3.59
C ALA A 88 6.00 3.58 2.18
N ILE A 89 5.12 3.52 1.17
CA ILE A 89 5.44 3.95 -0.20
C ILE A 89 5.90 5.41 -0.15
N ARG A 90 5.11 6.33 0.42
CA ARG A 90 5.41 7.77 0.46
C ARG A 90 6.69 8.11 1.23
N ASN A 91 6.97 7.40 2.31
CA ASN A 91 8.11 7.66 3.20
C ASN A 91 9.37 6.87 2.83
N SER A 92 9.32 6.04 1.78
CA SER A 92 10.51 5.31 1.34
C SER A 92 11.65 6.25 0.91
N LYS A 93 12.88 5.74 0.93
CA LYS A 93 14.09 6.50 0.61
C LYS A 93 13.98 7.25 -0.72
N GLY A 94 14.46 8.50 -0.74
CA GLY A 94 14.31 9.42 -1.86
C GLY A 94 12.90 10.00 -1.96
N ASN A 95 12.17 10.06 -0.84
CA ASN A 95 10.84 10.68 -0.76
C ASN A 95 10.92 12.18 -1.07
N HIS A 96 9.74 12.78 -1.26
CA HIS A 96 9.61 14.20 -1.56
C HIS A 96 10.30 15.09 -0.52
N THR A 97 10.16 14.80 0.77
CA THR A 97 10.81 15.56 1.85
C THR A 97 12.34 15.50 1.81
N GLU A 98 12.92 14.35 1.47
CA GLU A 98 14.38 14.23 1.26
C GLU A 98 14.84 15.06 0.06
N ILE A 99 14.06 15.05 -1.04
CA ILE A 99 14.35 15.87 -2.22
C ILE A 99 14.29 17.36 -1.89
N ASP A 100 13.32 17.79 -1.08
CA ASP A 100 13.18 19.17 -0.61
C ASP A 100 14.41 19.60 0.21
N LYS A 101 14.81 18.78 1.18
CA LYS A 101 16.00 19.03 2.03
C LYS A 101 17.29 19.11 1.22
N ASP A 102 17.48 18.20 0.27
CA ASP A 102 18.62 18.24 -0.65
C ASP A 102 18.66 19.58 -1.40
N TYR A 103 17.52 20.00 -1.95
CA TYR A 103 17.43 21.24 -2.71
C TYR A 103 17.72 22.47 -1.85
N GLU A 104 17.10 22.57 -0.67
CA GLU A 104 17.34 23.68 0.27
C GLU A 104 18.82 23.79 0.64
N TYR A 105 19.47 22.66 0.94
CA TYR A 105 20.88 22.63 1.26
C TYR A 105 21.76 23.16 0.11
N PHE A 106 21.64 22.59 -1.09
CA PHE A 106 22.47 22.99 -2.23
C PHE A 106 22.14 24.40 -2.74
N TYR A 107 20.86 24.81 -2.69
CA TYR A 107 20.46 26.15 -3.05
C TYR A 107 21.04 27.18 -2.08
N GLY A 108 21.02 26.89 -0.77
CA GLY A 108 21.64 27.73 0.25
C GLY A 108 23.14 27.92 0.03
N LEU A 109 23.87 26.85 -0.31
CA LEU A 109 25.29 26.93 -0.66
C LEU A 109 25.54 27.86 -1.85
N LEU A 110 24.81 27.67 -2.95
CA LEU A 110 24.95 28.49 -4.16
C LEU A 110 24.57 29.95 -3.92
N ASN A 111 23.56 30.21 -3.08
CA ASN A 111 23.10 31.56 -2.79
C ASN A 111 24.07 32.32 -1.86
N ASN A 112 24.74 31.64 -0.93
CA ASN A 112 25.78 32.23 -0.10
C ASN A 112 27.00 32.67 -0.93
N ASP A 113 27.40 31.90 -1.94
CA ASP A 113 28.46 32.30 -2.88
C ASP A 113 28.07 33.54 -3.71
N THR A 114 26.77 33.65 -4.06
CA THR A 114 26.21 34.77 -4.80
C THR A 114 26.21 36.07 -3.97
N ASN A 115 25.83 35.98 -2.70
CA ASN A 115 25.77 37.14 -1.78
C ASN A 115 27.15 37.68 -1.37
N ASN A 116 28.22 36.89 -1.54
CA ASN A 116 29.60 37.32 -1.30
C ASN A 116 30.24 38.04 -2.50
N GLY A 117 29.43 38.54 -3.44
CA GLY A 117 29.89 39.33 -4.59
C GLY A 117 30.52 38.50 -5.73
N LYS A 118 30.41 37.16 -5.70
CA LYS A 118 30.86 36.26 -6.77
C LYS A 118 29.73 35.85 -7.71
N THR A 119 28.78 36.76 -7.97
CA THR A 119 27.74 36.53 -8.97
C THR A 119 28.39 36.47 -10.35
N ASN A 120 28.72 35.26 -10.79
CA ASN A 120 29.18 34.98 -12.13
C ASN A 120 28.09 34.18 -12.88
N ALA A 121 28.09 34.26 -14.21
CA ALA A 121 27.12 33.55 -15.05
C ALA A 121 27.14 32.02 -14.82
N GLU A 122 28.20 31.49 -14.23
CA GLU A 122 28.31 30.07 -13.84
C GLU A 122 27.44 29.73 -12.64
N SER A 123 27.35 30.61 -11.63
CA SER A 123 26.50 30.45 -10.44
C SER A 123 25.03 30.46 -10.82
N GLU A 124 24.61 31.38 -11.70
CA GLU A 124 23.24 31.40 -12.22
C GLU A 124 22.92 30.13 -13.01
N LYS A 125 23.85 29.67 -13.87
CA LYS A 125 23.71 28.38 -14.57
C LYS A 125 23.62 27.21 -13.60
N ALA A 126 24.38 27.22 -12.51
CA ALA A 126 24.33 26.18 -11.48
C ALA A 126 22.98 26.16 -10.76
N VAL A 127 22.42 27.32 -10.40
CA VAL A 127 21.07 27.45 -9.81
C VAL A 127 19.99 26.92 -10.76
N GLN A 128 20.06 27.26 -12.05
CA GLN A 128 19.09 26.76 -13.04
C GLN A 128 19.19 25.24 -13.22
N ARG A 129 20.40 24.69 -13.26
CA ARG A 129 20.62 23.23 -13.28
C ARG A 129 20.04 22.57 -12.03
N LEU A 130 20.28 23.15 -10.85
CA LEU A 130 19.74 22.65 -9.58
C LEU A 130 18.21 22.63 -9.59
N LYS A 131 17.54 23.70 -10.02
CA LYS A 131 16.07 23.76 -10.15
C LYS A 131 15.52 22.70 -11.09
N LYS A 132 16.19 22.47 -12.23
CA LYS A 132 15.80 21.44 -13.20
C LYS A 132 15.95 20.03 -12.64
N GLU A 133 17.05 19.78 -11.92
CA GLU A 133 17.32 18.50 -11.27
C GLU A 133 16.33 18.22 -10.13
N TYR A 134 16.02 19.22 -9.32
CA TYR A 134 14.99 19.17 -8.29
C TYR A 134 13.62 18.77 -8.87
N ALA A 135 13.15 19.49 -9.90
CA ALA A 135 11.89 19.16 -10.56
C ALA A 135 11.90 17.76 -11.19
N ARG A 136 13.05 17.34 -11.75
CA ARG A 136 13.22 16.00 -12.33
C ARG A 136 13.14 14.91 -11.26
N LYS A 137 13.81 15.09 -10.12
CA LYS A 137 13.76 14.16 -8.98
C LYS A 137 12.33 13.96 -8.50
N HIS A 138 11.58 15.05 -8.26
CA HIS A 138 10.18 14.92 -7.84
C HIS A 138 9.27 14.26 -8.86
N LYS A 139 9.41 14.57 -10.15
CA LYS A 139 8.62 13.87 -11.18
C LYS A 139 8.90 12.38 -11.16
N ASN A 140 10.18 11.98 -11.13
CA ASN A 140 10.56 10.58 -11.12
C ASN A 140 10.03 9.88 -9.88
N ARG A 141 10.12 10.54 -8.73
CA ARG A 141 9.59 10.05 -7.47
C ARG A 141 8.07 9.85 -7.51
N ALA A 142 7.32 10.88 -7.94
CA ALA A 142 5.87 10.79 -8.05
C ALA A 142 5.41 9.72 -9.05
N ALA A 143 6.15 9.50 -10.13
CA ALA A 143 5.87 8.42 -11.08
C ALA A 143 6.11 7.03 -10.48
N ALA A 144 7.18 6.86 -9.69
CA ALA A 144 7.44 5.62 -8.97
C ALA A 144 6.36 5.34 -7.91
N GLU A 145 6.02 6.35 -7.09
CA GLU A 145 4.93 6.25 -6.12
C GLU A 145 3.62 5.88 -6.81
N LEU A 146 3.24 6.56 -7.90
CA LEU A 146 2.01 6.24 -8.62
C LEU A 146 1.97 4.79 -9.11
N LYS A 147 3.09 4.26 -9.60
CA LYS A 147 3.20 2.86 -10.05
C LYS A 147 2.94 1.89 -8.90
N GLU A 148 3.61 2.10 -7.76
CA GLU A 148 3.45 1.23 -6.57
C GLU A 148 2.05 1.35 -5.96
N GLN A 149 1.51 2.57 -5.88
CA GLN A 149 0.17 2.84 -5.40
C GLN A 149 -0.90 2.19 -6.27
N LYS A 150 -0.73 2.15 -7.61
CA LYS A 150 -1.63 1.43 -8.51
C LYS A 150 -1.60 -0.08 -8.28
N ALA A 151 -0.43 -0.66 -8.05
CA ALA A 151 -0.31 -2.08 -7.72
C ALA A 151 -1.02 -2.40 -6.39
N LEU A 152 -0.80 -1.56 -5.36
CA LEU A 152 -1.47 -1.68 -4.07
C LEU A 152 -3.00 -1.53 -4.19
N ALA A 153 -3.47 -0.56 -4.97
CA ALA A 153 -4.88 -0.33 -5.25
C ALA A 153 -5.55 -1.52 -5.95
N ASN A 154 -4.87 -2.15 -6.91
CA ASN A 154 -5.38 -3.34 -7.58
C ASN A 154 -5.53 -4.53 -6.62
N ASN A 155 -4.60 -4.69 -5.68
CA ASN A 155 -4.69 -5.73 -4.64
C ASN A 155 -5.88 -5.45 -3.71
N MET A 156 -6.01 -4.21 -3.22
CA MET A 156 -7.17 -3.79 -2.41
C MET A 156 -8.50 -4.04 -3.13
N GLN A 157 -8.59 -3.69 -4.42
CA GLN A 157 -9.79 -3.88 -5.21
C GLN A 157 -10.21 -5.35 -5.31
N ARG A 158 -9.23 -6.26 -5.45
CA ARG A 158 -9.49 -7.71 -5.55
C ARG A 158 -10.03 -8.26 -4.23
N GLU A 159 -9.42 -7.90 -3.11
CA GLU A 159 -9.88 -8.31 -1.78
C GLU A 159 -11.29 -7.77 -1.49
N LEU A 160 -11.56 -6.50 -1.85
CA LEU A 160 -12.90 -5.91 -1.71
C LEU A 160 -13.95 -6.62 -2.57
N GLN A 161 -13.61 -7.08 -3.77
CA GLN A 161 -14.52 -7.88 -4.60
C GLN A 161 -14.86 -9.22 -3.94
N GLU A 162 -13.89 -9.86 -3.28
CA GLU A 162 -14.13 -11.11 -2.55
C GLU A 162 -15.03 -10.86 -1.33
N HIS A 163 -14.76 -9.82 -0.54
CA HIS A 163 -15.63 -9.42 0.56
C HIS A 163 -17.06 -9.10 0.09
N ALA A 164 -17.23 -8.43 -1.05
CA ALA A 164 -18.55 -8.15 -1.62
C ALA A 164 -19.27 -9.44 -2.06
N ARG A 165 -18.55 -10.40 -2.64
CA ARG A 165 -19.08 -11.73 -2.99
C ARG A 165 -19.53 -12.50 -1.76
N GLN A 166 -18.73 -12.48 -0.70
CA GLN A 166 -19.03 -13.11 0.58
C GLN A 166 -20.23 -12.46 1.26
N LEU A 167 -20.35 -11.12 1.24
CA LEU A 167 -21.53 -10.40 1.70
C LEU A 167 -22.80 -10.84 0.94
N LYS A 168 -22.74 -10.97 -0.39
CA LYS A 168 -23.89 -11.45 -1.18
C LYS A 168 -24.31 -12.87 -0.77
N TYR A 169 -23.35 -13.75 -0.53
CA TYR A 169 -23.62 -15.10 -0.02
C TYR A 169 -24.26 -15.05 1.38
N LEU A 170 -23.71 -14.25 2.30
CA LEU A 170 -24.24 -14.10 3.66
C LEU A 170 -25.66 -13.52 3.65
N LYS A 171 -25.94 -12.48 2.85
CA LYS A 171 -27.29 -11.92 2.67
C LYS A 171 -28.28 -12.97 2.17
N ALA A 172 -27.90 -13.78 1.19
CA ALA A 172 -28.75 -14.85 0.67
C ALA A 172 -29.01 -15.95 1.71
N LYS A 173 -28.01 -16.28 2.54
CA LYS A 173 -28.15 -17.26 3.62
C LYS A 173 -29.06 -16.75 4.73
N CYS A 174 -28.87 -15.49 5.16
CA CYS A 174 -29.73 -14.83 6.16
C CYS A 174 -31.19 -14.77 5.69
N LYS A 175 -31.45 -14.32 4.46
CA LYS A 175 -32.81 -14.23 3.89
C LYS A 175 -33.54 -15.59 3.84
N LYS A 176 -32.79 -16.69 3.71
CA LYS A 176 -33.34 -18.05 3.67
C LYS A 176 -33.54 -18.67 5.05
N GLN A 177 -32.86 -18.18 6.09
CA GLN A 177 -32.64 -18.94 7.33
C GLN A 177 -32.86 -18.16 8.64
N LEU A 178 -33.02 -16.82 8.63
CA LEU A 178 -33.21 -16.02 9.86
C LEU A 178 -34.23 -14.89 9.73
N ASN A 179 -34.85 -14.56 10.87
CA ASN A 179 -35.62 -13.34 11.14
C ASN A 179 -34.67 -12.13 11.38
N GLU A 180 -35.23 -10.92 11.37
CA GLU A 180 -34.64 -9.57 11.27
C GLU A 180 -33.36 -9.23 12.11
N GLU A 181 -32.95 -10.04 13.07
CA GLU A 181 -31.87 -9.76 14.04
C GLU A 181 -30.45 -9.65 13.44
N SER A 182 -30.13 -10.37 12.37
CA SER A 182 -28.78 -10.32 11.73
C SER A 182 -28.62 -9.19 10.71
N THR A 183 -29.69 -8.44 10.45
CA THR A 183 -29.76 -7.36 9.45
C THR A 183 -28.81 -6.21 9.76
N PRO A 184 -28.71 -5.70 11.01
CA PRO A 184 -27.83 -4.57 11.33
C PRO A 184 -26.34 -4.88 11.09
N SER A 185 -25.88 -6.09 11.41
CA SER A 185 -24.48 -6.48 11.21
C SER A 185 -24.13 -6.65 9.73
N LEU A 186 -25.07 -7.09 8.89
CA LEU A 186 -24.91 -7.15 7.44
C LEU A 186 -24.88 -5.76 6.81
N GLU A 187 -25.70 -4.84 7.31
CA GLU A 187 -25.71 -3.43 6.89
C GLU A 187 -24.39 -2.76 7.26
N LYS A 188 -23.89 -3.00 8.48
CA LYS A 188 -22.57 -2.52 8.90
C LYS A 188 -21.46 -3.05 7.98
N LEU A 189 -21.48 -4.34 7.64
CA LEU A 189 -20.52 -4.93 6.71
C LEU A 189 -20.62 -4.31 5.32
N ALA A 190 -21.83 -4.11 4.80
CA ALA A 190 -22.05 -3.42 3.53
C ALA A 190 -21.49 -1.99 3.54
N GLY A 191 -21.82 -1.21 4.56
CA GLY A 191 -21.33 0.16 4.72
C GLY A 191 -19.81 0.23 4.81
N LYS A 192 -19.16 -0.73 5.49
CA LYS A 192 -17.69 -0.82 5.56
C LYS A 192 -17.06 -1.15 4.20
N ILE A 193 -17.70 -1.99 3.38
CA ILE A 193 -17.21 -2.28 2.03
C ILE A 193 -17.30 -1.02 1.16
N GLU A 194 -18.42 -0.29 1.23
CA GLU A 194 -18.60 0.98 0.51
C GLU A 194 -17.59 2.04 0.95
N GLU A 195 -17.36 2.19 2.26
CA GLU A 195 -16.33 3.08 2.82
C GLU A 195 -14.94 2.74 2.25
N SER A 196 -14.62 1.45 2.16
CA SER A 196 -13.34 0.98 1.62
C SER A 196 -13.19 1.28 0.14
N GLN A 197 -14.27 1.12 -0.64
CA GLN A 197 -14.28 1.47 -2.06
C GLN A 197 -14.09 2.97 -2.27
N LYS A 198 -14.76 3.80 -1.46
CA LYS A 198 -14.58 5.25 -1.50
C LYS A 198 -13.14 5.65 -1.17
N MET A 199 -12.57 5.07 -0.10
CA MET A 199 -11.17 5.28 0.29
C MET A 199 -10.20 4.97 -0.86
N LEU A 200 -10.42 3.84 -1.55
CA LEU A 200 -9.62 3.43 -2.69
C LEU A 200 -9.70 4.42 -3.85
N LEU A 201 -10.91 4.86 -4.21
CA LEU A 201 -11.14 5.85 -5.27
C LEU A 201 -10.47 7.19 -4.96
N GLU A 202 -10.66 7.70 -3.75
CA GLU A 202 -10.04 8.95 -3.31
C GLU A 202 -8.50 8.86 -3.35
N SER A 203 -7.95 7.73 -2.91
CA SER A 203 -6.51 7.54 -2.87
C SER A 203 -5.90 7.48 -4.28
N ASN A 204 -6.54 6.77 -5.21
CA ASN A 204 -6.13 6.74 -6.62
C ASN A 204 -6.16 8.15 -7.23
N SER A 205 -7.23 8.91 -7.02
CA SER A 205 -7.34 10.28 -7.54
C SER A 205 -6.23 11.19 -6.99
N LYS A 206 -5.94 11.10 -5.68
CA LYS A 206 -4.85 11.88 -5.04
C LYS A 206 -3.49 11.55 -5.64
N ASN A 207 -3.20 10.27 -5.83
CA ASN A 207 -1.90 9.83 -6.37
C ASN A 207 -1.72 10.25 -7.84
N GLU A 208 -2.78 10.21 -8.65
CA GLU A 208 -2.74 10.69 -10.04
C GLU A 208 -2.53 12.21 -10.12
N LYS A 209 -3.24 12.98 -9.29
CA LYS A 209 -3.06 14.43 -9.21
C LYS A 209 -1.63 14.81 -8.81
N ALA A 210 -1.03 14.09 -7.87
CA ALA A 210 0.36 14.33 -7.46
C ALA A 210 1.34 14.10 -8.62
N ALA A 211 1.19 13.00 -9.37
CA ALA A 211 2.03 12.73 -10.54
C ALA A 211 1.89 13.79 -11.64
N ILE A 212 0.66 14.25 -11.91
CA ILE A 212 0.38 15.33 -12.88
C ILE A 212 1.04 16.64 -12.43
N TYR A 213 0.90 17.00 -11.15
CA TYR A 213 1.50 18.19 -10.58
C TYR A 213 3.02 18.25 -10.81
N TYR A 214 3.75 17.18 -10.44
CA TYR A 214 5.19 17.16 -10.60
C TYR A 214 5.66 17.03 -12.05
N ALA A 215 4.86 16.41 -12.92
CA ALA A 215 5.09 16.46 -14.35
C ALA A 215 5.01 17.91 -14.89
N GLY A 216 4.03 18.69 -14.44
CA GLY A 216 3.88 20.11 -14.75
C GLY A 216 5.07 20.94 -14.26
N LYS A 217 5.52 20.73 -13.01
CA LYS A 217 6.70 21.41 -12.46
C LYS A 217 7.97 21.20 -13.26
N LEU A 218 8.19 19.99 -13.78
CA LEU A 218 9.33 19.76 -14.68
C LEU A 218 9.18 20.50 -16.01
N GLN A 219 7.96 20.63 -16.55
CA GLN A 219 7.74 21.40 -17.77
C GLN A 219 8.01 22.89 -17.56
N GLU A 220 7.56 23.46 -16.44
CA GLU A 220 7.86 24.84 -16.04
C GLU A 220 9.37 25.07 -15.94
N ALA A 221 10.08 24.19 -15.22
CA ALA A 221 11.54 24.29 -15.06
C ALA A 221 12.32 24.20 -16.39
N LYS A 222 11.78 23.49 -17.39
CA LYS A 222 12.39 23.43 -18.73
C LYS A 222 12.23 24.72 -19.52
N LYS A 223 11.13 25.45 -19.34
CA LYS A 223 10.85 26.71 -20.06
C LYS A 223 11.75 27.86 -19.61
N ILE A 224 12.17 27.86 -18.34
CA ILE A 224 13.04 28.89 -17.74
C ILE A 224 14.52 28.75 -18.17
N SER A 225 14.87 27.62 -18.79
CA SER A 225 16.25 27.28 -19.20
C SER A 225 16.55 27.58 -20.68
N LEU A 226 15.62 28.24 -21.40
CA LEU A 226 15.76 28.73 -22.77
C LEU A 226 15.85 30.26 -22.74
#